data_AF-A0A7R8CN43-F1
#
_entry.id   AF-A0A7R8CN43-F1
#
_cell.length_a   1.000
_cell.length_b   1.000
_cell.length_c   1.000
_cell.angle_alpha   90.00
_cell.angle_beta   90.00
_cell.angle_gamma   90.00
#
_symmetry.space_group_name_H-M   'P 1'
#
loop_
_entity.id
_entity.type
_entity.pdbx_description
1 polymer ?
#
loop_
_entity_poly.entity_id
_entity_poly.type
_entity_poly.pdbx_seq_one_letter_code
_entity_poly.pdbx_strand_id
1 'polypeptide(L)'
;MLESNDPYVSRECMKARYPALYERYFGEGIIQREISAKKPGSDCTLSGMIMEHAELQNARELLKTQKAKEKEKEDDVEEYDTDEDDEVVNEEDSYGDPCEEWKDAVCQRFLQGLDKNFDYAAVDGEEDYDDLKIRERDEEEEYFND
;
A
#
# COMPACT_ATOMS: atom_id res chain seq x y z
N MET A 1 -4.88 -5.69 -14.91
CA MET A 1 -4.43 -6.03 -13.54
C MET A 1 -2.97 -6.45 -13.63
N LEU A 2 -2.10 -5.88 -12.79
CA LEU A 2 -0.68 -6.28 -12.74
C LEU A 2 -0.61 -7.75 -12.32
N GLU A 3 -0.01 -8.60 -13.14
CA GLU A 3 0.14 -10.02 -12.81
C GLU A 3 0.96 -10.16 -11.51
N SER A 4 0.59 -11.13 -10.67
CA SER A 4 1.27 -11.40 -9.38
C SER A 4 2.78 -11.64 -9.46
N ASN A 5 3.34 -11.74 -10.67
CA ASN A 5 4.75 -11.99 -10.95
C ASN A 5 5.46 -10.81 -11.66
N ASP A 6 4.83 -9.63 -11.71
CA ASP A 6 5.42 -8.45 -12.34
C ASP A 6 6.66 -7.96 -11.53
N PRO A 7 7.82 -7.71 -12.18
CA PRO A 7 9.01 -7.17 -11.53
C PRO A 7 8.76 -5.85 -10.77
N TYR A 8 7.76 -5.07 -11.20
CA TYR A 8 7.36 -3.81 -10.60
C TYR A 8 6.79 -4.01 -9.19
N VAL A 9 5.93 -5.01 -9.01
CA VAL A 9 5.27 -5.34 -7.72
C VAL A 9 6.07 -6.34 -6.88
N SER A 10 7.33 -6.60 -7.25
CA SER A 10 8.22 -7.43 -6.46
C SER A 10 8.56 -6.73 -5.13
N ARG A 11 8.67 -7.54 -4.06
CA ARG A 11 8.86 -7.01 -2.70
C ARG A 11 10.09 -6.11 -2.58
N GLU A 12 11.18 -6.48 -3.24
CA GLU A 12 12.44 -5.76 -3.19
C GLU A 12 12.39 -4.42 -3.95
N CYS A 13 11.82 -4.40 -5.17
CA CYS A 13 11.66 -3.17 -5.95
C CYS A 13 10.72 -2.17 -5.27
N MET A 14 9.59 -2.64 -4.72
CA MET A 14 8.65 -1.77 -4.01
C MET A 14 9.26 -1.23 -2.71
N LYS A 15 10.05 -2.03 -1.98
CA LYS A 15 10.80 -1.56 -0.81
C LYS A 15 11.84 -0.49 -1.16
N ALA A 16 12.54 -0.65 -2.27
CA ALA A 16 13.54 0.31 -2.73
C ALA A 16 12.91 1.66 -3.11
N ARG A 17 11.72 1.62 -3.74
CA ARG A 17 10.98 2.82 -4.17
C ARG A 17 10.21 3.49 -3.04
N TYR A 18 9.55 2.71 -2.21
CA TYR A 18 8.66 3.18 -1.15
C TYR A 18 9.04 2.60 0.21
N PRO A 19 10.21 2.99 0.76
CA PRO A 19 10.71 2.44 2.03
C PRO A 19 9.78 2.76 3.21
N ALA A 20 9.17 3.95 3.23
CA ALA A 20 8.23 4.36 4.28
C ALA A 20 6.92 3.55 4.26
N LEU A 21 6.42 3.21 3.07
CA LEU A 21 5.22 2.39 2.92
C LEU A 21 5.52 0.94 3.35
N TYR A 22 6.68 0.41 2.97
CA TYR A 22 7.13 -0.91 3.41
C TYR A 22 7.24 -0.99 4.94
N GLU A 23 7.76 0.04 5.60
CA GLU A 23 7.82 0.11 7.06
C GLU A 23 6.42 0.13 7.70
N ARG A 24 5.45 0.85 7.13
CA ARG A 24 4.07 0.89 7.64
C ARG A 24 3.40 -0.49 7.61
N TYR A 25 3.56 -1.26 6.52
CA TYR A 25 2.90 -2.57 6.36
C TYR A 25 3.70 -3.75 6.95
N PHE A 26 5.03 -3.68 6.94
CA PHE A 26 5.89 -4.81 7.38
C PHE A 26 6.75 -4.51 8.62
N GLY A 27 6.76 -3.27 9.13
CA GLY A 27 7.60 -2.86 10.25
C GLY A 27 7.21 -3.50 11.58
N GLU A 28 5.91 -3.73 11.83
CA GLU A 28 5.44 -4.33 13.09
C GLU A 28 6.01 -5.74 13.31
N GLY A 29 6.13 -6.55 12.24
CA GLY A 29 6.71 -7.89 12.31
C GLY A 29 8.22 -7.90 12.58
N ILE A 30 8.94 -6.85 12.15
CA ILE A 30 10.38 -6.67 12.42
C ILE A 30 10.57 -6.29 13.89
N ILE A 31 9.76 -5.34 14.38
CA ILE A 31 9.80 -4.87 15.78
C ILE A 31 9.51 -6.03 16.75
N GLN A 32 8.53 -6.89 16.45
CA GLN A 32 8.19 -8.04 17.30
C GLN A 32 9.34 -9.06 17.43
N ARG A 33 10.07 -9.32 16.34
CA ARG A 33 11.26 -10.19 16.35
C ARG A 33 12.40 -9.56 17.17
N GLU A 34 12.58 -8.26 17.06
CA GLU A 34 13.65 -7.52 17.75
C GLU A 34 13.42 -7.46 19.26
N ILE A 35 12.16 -7.23 19.68
CA ILE A 35 11.75 -7.29 21.09
C ILE A 35 11.97 -8.70 21.67
N SER A 36 11.64 -9.76 20.92
CA SER A 36 11.86 -11.14 21.36
C SER A 36 13.34 -11.52 21.45
N ALA A 37 14.20 -10.93 20.61
CA ALA A 37 15.64 -11.13 20.65
C ALA A 37 16.34 -10.37 21.79
N LYS A 38 15.71 -9.32 22.32
CA LYS A 38 16.22 -8.57 23.48
C LYS A 38 15.98 -9.38 24.75
N LYS A 39 17.03 -10.07 25.21
CA LYS A 39 16.98 -10.86 26.46
C LYS A 39 16.50 -9.97 27.62
N PRO A 40 15.50 -10.40 28.41
CA PRO A 40 15.10 -9.70 29.63
C PRO A 40 16.16 -9.98 30.70
N GLY A 41 17.21 -9.17 30.75
CA GLY A 41 18.31 -9.47 31.65
C GLY A 41 19.45 -8.49 31.56
N SER A 42 19.20 -7.24 31.94
CA SER A 42 20.20 -6.40 32.58
C SER A 42 19.52 -5.14 33.17
N ASP A 43 19.43 -5.11 34.51
CA ASP A 43 19.46 -3.88 35.31
C ASP A 43 18.39 -2.79 35.04
N CYS A 44 17.12 -3.16 34.91
CA CYS A 44 16.03 -2.18 35.03
C CYS A 44 15.90 -1.71 36.49
N THR A 45 16.62 -0.64 36.83
CA THR A 45 16.38 0.12 38.07
C THR A 45 14.99 0.77 38.00
N LEU A 46 14.36 1.04 39.15
CA LEU A 46 13.08 1.75 39.20
C LEU A 46 13.12 3.08 38.41
N SER A 47 14.26 3.78 38.48
CA SER A 47 14.50 4.98 37.68
C SER A 47 14.46 4.71 36.18
N GLY A 48 15.04 3.58 35.73
CA GLY A 48 14.98 3.13 34.34
C GLY A 48 13.55 2.84 33.89
N MET A 49 12.76 2.15 34.72
CA MET A 49 11.35 1.86 34.40
C MET A 49 10.50 3.13 34.29
N ILE A 50 10.75 4.14 35.14
CA ILE A 50 10.02 5.41 35.10
C ILE A 50 10.41 6.22 33.86
N MET A 51 11.71 6.27 33.52
CA MET A 51 12.18 6.95 32.31
C MET A 51 11.65 6.27 31.05
N GLU A 52 11.74 4.94 30.97
CA GLU A 52 11.17 4.15 29.88
C GLU A 52 9.65 4.40 29.75
N HIS A 53 8.92 4.45 30.86
CA HIS A 53 7.49 4.76 30.83
C HIS A 53 7.22 6.17 30.28
N ALA A 54 7.98 7.18 30.70
CA ALA A 54 7.83 8.54 30.21
C ALA A 54 8.14 8.65 28.71
N GLU A 55 9.19 7.98 28.25
CA GLU A 55 9.57 7.89 26.84
C GLU A 55 8.48 7.19 26.01
N LEU A 56 7.95 6.07 26.51
CA LEU A 56 6.85 5.34 25.87
C LEU A 56 5.57 6.17 25.77
N GLN A 57 5.21 6.93 26.82
CA GLN A 57 4.04 7.82 26.79
C GLN A 57 4.22 8.93 25.74
N ASN A 58 5.39 9.57 25.71
CA ASN A 58 5.69 10.59 24.70
C ASN A 58 5.63 10.02 23.28
N ALA A 59 6.20 8.84 23.05
CA ALA A 59 6.16 8.16 21.75
C ALA A 59 4.71 7.80 21.34
N ARG A 60 3.90 7.32 22.29
CA ARG A 60 2.49 6.98 22.06
C ARG A 60 1.65 8.20 21.68
N GLU A 61 1.83 9.31 22.38
CA GLU A 61 1.16 10.58 22.05
C GLU A 61 1.59 11.09 20.66
N LEU A 62 2.89 11.05 20.35
CA LEU A 62 3.39 11.43 19.02
C LEU A 62 2.76 10.59 17.92
N LEU A 63 2.77 9.25 18.06
CA LEU A 63 2.14 8.33 17.10
C LEU A 63 0.65 8.62 16.93
N LYS A 64 -0.06 8.89 18.04
CA LYS A 64 -1.49 9.23 18.00
C LYS A 64 -1.74 10.50 17.19
N THR A 65 -0.92 11.54 17.36
CA THR A 65 -1.04 12.77 16.57
C THR A 65 -0.70 12.57 15.10
N GLN A 66 0.28 11.72 14.77
CA GLN A 66 0.63 11.40 13.39
C GLN A 66 -0.50 10.62 12.70
N LYS A 67 -1.02 9.56 13.35
CA LYS A 67 -2.16 8.78 12.84
C LYS A 67 -3.40 9.63 12.60
N ALA A 68 -3.71 10.56 13.51
CA ALA A 68 -4.85 11.47 13.33
C ALA A 68 -4.68 12.37 12.09
N LYS A 69 -3.48 12.92 11.88
CA LYS A 69 -3.16 13.74 10.69
C LYS A 69 -3.13 12.95 9.39
N GLU A 70 -2.77 11.66 9.43
CA GLU A 70 -2.85 10.80 8.25
C GLU A 70 -4.29 10.47 7.90
N LYS A 71 -5.13 10.14 8.89
CA LYS A 71 -6.55 9.88 8.68
C LYS A 71 -7.27 11.08 8.06
N GLU A 72 -6.99 12.29 8.52
CA GLU A 72 -7.53 13.52 7.92
C GLU A 72 -7.11 13.73 6.45
N LYS A 73 -6.01 13.13 5.99
CA LYS A 73 -5.58 13.18 4.58
C LYS A 73 -6.13 12.04 3.74
N GLU A 74 -6.55 10.95 4.38
CA GLU A 74 -7.12 9.77 3.73
C GLU A 74 -8.61 9.97 3.45
N ASP A 75 -9.32 10.73 4.28
CA ASP A 75 -10.72 11.15 4.06
C ASP A 75 -10.91 12.13 2.86
N ASP A 76 -9.85 12.50 2.12
CA ASP A 76 -9.87 13.34 0.89
C ASP A 76 -9.76 12.49 -0.40
N VAL A 77 -9.82 11.16 -0.27
CA VAL A 77 -9.91 10.22 -1.41
C VAL A 77 -11.38 10.00 -1.72
N GLU A 78 -11.86 10.56 -2.84
CA GLU A 78 -13.21 10.32 -3.35
C GLU A 78 -13.43 8.81 -3.56
N GLU A 79 -14.48 8.27 -2.92
CA GLU A 79 -14.95 6.91 -3.10
C GLU A 79 -15.46 6.76 -4.54
N TYR A 80 -14.70 6.09 -5.40
CA TYR A 80 -15.21 5.66 -6.70
C TYR A 80 -16.14 4.48 -6.45
N ASP A 81 -17.43 4.75 -6.59
CA ASP A 81 -18.53 3.77 -6.57
C ASP A 81 -18.23 2.69 -7.64
N THR A 82 -17.59 1.60 -7.20
CA THR A 82 -17.32 0.45 -8.05
C THR A 82 -18.49 -0.50 -7.86
N ASP A 83 -19.56 -0.26 -8.64
CA ASP A 83 -20.67 -1.19 -8.79
C ASP A 83 -20.17 -2.47 -9.47
N GLU A 84 -19.64 -3.44 -8.71
CA GLU A 84 -19.42 -4.82 -9.21
C GLU A 84 -19.68 -5.87 -8.11
N ASP A 85 -20.89 -6.42 -8.15
CA ASP A 85 -21.35 -7.75 -7.71
C ASP A 85 -20.73 -8.35 -6.43
N ASP A 86 -21.33 -8.03 -5.28
CA ASP A 86 -20.93 -8.52 -3.95
C ASP A 86 -21.39 -9.98 -3.73
N GLU A 87 -20.60 -10.92 -4.26
CA GLU A 87 -20.66 -12.34 -3.89
C GLU A 87 -20.23 -12.48 -2.42
N VAL A 88 -21.18 -12.82 -1.54
CA VAL A 88 -20.98 -13.05 -0.10
C VAL A 88 -19.77 -13.92 0.24
N VAL A 89 -18.63 -13.29 0.51
CA VAL A 89 -17.40 -13.96 0.96
C VAL A 89 -17.47 -14.16 2.47
N ASN A 90 -17.29 -15.40 2.93
CA ASN A 90 -17.34 -15.78 4.35
C ASN A 90 -16.37 -14.94 5.20
N GLU A 91 -16.88 -14.32 6.27
CA GLU A 91 -16.18 -13.46 7.25
C GLU A 91 -14.95 -14.06 7.95
N GLU A 92 -14.59 -15.32 7.70
CA GLU A 92 -13.57 -16.04 8.48
C GLU A 92 -12.15 -16.01 7.87
N ASP A 93 -11.98 -15.46 6.66
CA ASP A 93 -10.67 -15.35 5.99
C ASP A 93 -10.21 -13.90 5.69
N SER A 94 -10.93 -12.89 6.21
CA SER A 94 -10.65 -11.46 5.94
C SER A 94 -9.56 -10.85 6.84
N TYR A 95 -8.48 -11.60 7.09
CA TYR A 95 -7.22 -10.95 7.45
C TYR A 95 -6.49 -10.74 6.13
N GLY A 96 -6.87 -9.69 5.41
CA GLY A 96 -6.22 -9.28 4.16
C GLY A 96 -4.71 -9.37 4.34
N ASP A 97 -4.05 -10.18 3.51
CA ASP A 97 -2.62 -10.38 3.63
C ASP A 97 -1.98 -8.98 3.51
N PRO A 98 -1.13 -8.54 4.44
CA PRO A 98 -0.53 -7.21 4.38
C PRO A 98 0.26 -6.96 3.09
N CYS A 99 0.59 -8.00 2.31
CA CYS A 99 1.15 -7.83 0.97
C CYS A 99 0.11 -7.40 -0.06
N GLU A 100 -1.16 -7.75 0.08
CA GLU A 100 -2.23 -7.39 -0.85
C GLU A 100 -2.59 -5.91 -0.72
N GLU A 101 -2.94 -5.43 0.47
CA GLU A 101 -3.18 -3.99 0.70
C GLU A 101 -1.96 -3.13 0.34
N TRP A 102 -0.76 -3.64 0.59
CA TRP A 102 0.47 -2.97 0.22
C TRP A 102 0.69 -2.93 -1.30
N LYS A 103 0.36 -4.02 -2.01
CA LYS A 103 0.39 -4.04 -3.48
C LYS A 103 -0.60 -3.04 -4.03
N ASP A 104 -1.83 -3.03 -3.52
CA ASP A 104 -2.88 -2.12 -3.97
C ASP A 104 -2.46 -0.65 -3.78
N ALA A 105 -1.93 -0.31 -2.61
CA ALA A 105 -1.45 1.04 -2.33
C ALA A 105 -0.30 1.48 -3.28
N VAL A 106 0.58 0.56 -3.68
CA VAL A 106 1.65 0.88 -4.64
C VAL A 106 1.13 0.92 -6.08
N CYS A 107 0.19 0.05 -6.44
CA CYS A 107 -0.47 0.03 -7.74
C CYS A 107 -1.27 1.32 -7.96
N GLN A 108 -2.04 1.78 -6.97
CA GLN A 108 -2.76 3.06 -7.05
C GLN A 108 -1.79 4.23 -7.28
N ARG A 109 -0.66 4.28 -6.57
CA ARG A 109 0.35 5.32 -6.79
C ARG A 109 0.98 5.26 -8.18
N PHE A 110 1.15 4.05 -8.71
CA PHE A 110 1.64 3.86 -10.07
C PHE A 110 0.63 4.42 -11.09
N LEU A 111 -0.65 4.06 -10.96
CA LEU A 111 -1.73 4.54 -11.82
C LEU A 111 -1.91 6.06 -11.75
N GLN A 112 -1.64 6.65 -10.58
CA GLN A 112 -1.68 8.11 -10.39
C GLN A 112 -0.47 8.86 -10.99
N GLY A 113 0.50 8.16 -11.60
CA GLY A 113 1.67 8.81 -12.20
C GLY A 113 2.67 9.36 -11.18
N LEU A 114 2.61 8.92 -9.91
CA LEU A 114 3.42 9.49 -8.83
C LEU A 114 4.85 8.92 -8.76
N ASP A 115 5.17 7.88 -9.53
CA ASP A 115 6.52 7.29 -9.55
C ASP A 115 7.48 8.12 -10.42
N LYS A 116 8.27 8.96 -9.77
CA LYS A 116 9.23 9.86 -10.43
C LYS A 116 10.34 9.14 -11.20
N ASN A 117 10.56 7.86 -10.91
CA ASN A 117 11.61 7.08 -11.55
C ASN A 117 11.08 6.30 -12.77
N PHE A 118 9.79 6.42 -13.09
CA PHE A 118 9.15 5.80 -14.23
C PHE A 118 8.75 6.87 -15.26
N ASP A 119 9.05 6.60 -16.53
CA ASP A 119 8.72 7.52 -17.63
C ASP A 119 7.36 7.14 -18.22
N TYR A 120 6.30 7.71 -17.63
CA TYR A 120 4.92 7.46 -18.07
C TYR A 120 4.65 7.92 -19.51
N ALA A 121 5.33 8.99 -19.95
CA ALA A 121 5.14 9.53 -21.29
C ALA A 121 5.64 8.60 -22.39
N ALA A 122 6.59 7.71 -22.08
CA ALA A 122 7.07 6.71 -23.03
C ALA A 122 6.02 5.62 -23.28
N VAL A 123 5.24 5.26 -22.26
CA VAL A 123 4.22 4.20 -22.33
C VAL A 123 2.90 4.72 -22.90
N ASP A 124 2.51 5.95 -22.57
CA ASP A 124 1.25 6.57 -23.03
C ASP A 124 1.18 6.77 -24.56
N GLY A 125 2.32 6.72 -25.26
CA GLY A 125 2.39 6.94 -26.71
C GLY A 125 2.65 5.68 -27.54
N GLU A 126 2.65 4.50 -26.92
CA GLU A 126 3.11 3.26 -27.54
C GLU A 126 1.93 2.40 -28.00
N GLU A 127 1.70 2.39 -29.32
CA GLU A 127 0.57 1.75 -30.02
C GLU A 127 0.52 0.22 -29.82
N ASP A 128 1.64 -0.41 -29.42
CA ASP A 128 1.72 -1.84 -29.11
C ASP A 128 1.00 -2.22 -27.80
N TYR A 129 0.79 -1.24 -26.91
CA TYR A 129 0.02 -1.42 -25.67
C TYR A 129 -1.44 -1.01 -25.81
N ASP A 130 -1.83 -0.40 -26.94
CA ASP A 130 -3.22 -0.10 -27.24
C ASP A 130 -4.00 -1.40 -27.49
N ASP A 131 -5.18 -1.50 -26.88
CA ASP A 131 -6.03 -2.68 -27.04
C ASP A 131 -6.77 -2.61 -28.39
N LEU A 132 -6.08 -3.03 -29.46
CA LEU A 132 -6.58 -2.99 -30.83
C LEU A 132 -7.95 -3.67 -31.00
N LYS A 133 -8.28 -4.64 -30.14
CA LYS A 133 -9.59 -5.33 -30.14
C LYS A 133 -10.72 -4.43 -29.69
N ILE A 134 -10.48 -3.52 -28.74
CA ILE A 134 -11.47 -2.55 -28.30
C ILE A 134 -11.71 -1.55 -29.44
N ARG A 135 -10.64 -1.06 -30.06
CA ARG A 135 -10.73 -0.14 -31.21
C ARG A 135 -11.50 -0.75 -32.39
N GLU A 136 -11.20 -1.99 -32.79
CA GLU A 136 -11.95 -2.67 -33.87
C GLU A 136 -13.43 -2.83 -33.52
N ARG A 137 -13.77 -3.21 -32.28
CA ARG A 137 -15.16 -3.34 -31.86
C ARG A 137 -15.90 -2.00 -31.88
N ASP A 138 -15.28 -0.93 -31.39
CA ASP A 138 -15.88 0.40 -31.36
C ASP A 138 -16.10 0.94 -32.79
N GLU A 139 -15.16 0.68 -33.71
CA GLU A 139 -15.28 0.99 -35.15
C GLU A 139 -16.39 0.18 -35.83
N GLU A 140 -16.54 -1.11 -35.48
CA GLU A 140 -17.64 -1.95 -35.97
C GLU A 140 -19.00 -1.48 -35.44
N GLU A 141 -19.12 -1.10 -34.16
CA GLU A 141 -20.37 -0.61 -33.57
C GLU A 141 -20.81 0.75 -34.14
N GLU A 142 -19.86 1.66 -34.43
CA GLU A 142 -20.16 2.93 -35.11
C GLU A 142 -20.77 2.69 -36.51
N TYR A 143 -20.31 1.66 -37.22
CA TYR A 143 -20.80 1.31 -38.56
C TYR A 143 -22.27 0.81 -38.57
N PHE A 144 -22.79 0.28 -37.46
CA PHE A 144 -24.18 -0.22 -37.37
C PHE A 144 -25.20 0.83 -36.91
N ASN A 145 -24.77 2.05 -36.58
CA ASN A 145 -25.63 3.13 -36.06
C ASN A 145 -26.15 4.12 -37.12
N ASP A 146 -25.90 3.88 -38.43
CA ASP A 146 -26.46 4.64 -39.58
C ASP A 146 -27.43 3.80 -40.44
#